data_AF-A0A9P2UPP3-F1
#
_entry.id   AF-A0A9P2UPP3-F1
#
_cell.length_a   1.000
_cell.length_b   1.000
_cell.length_c   1.000
_cell.angle_alpha   90.00
_cell.angle_beta   90.00
_cell.angle_gamma   90.00
#
_symmetry.space_group_name_H-M   'P 1'
#
loop_
_entity.id
_entity.type
_entity.pdbx_description
1 polymer ?
#
loop_
_entity_poly.entity_id
_entity_poly.type
_entity_poly.pdbx_seq_one_letter_code
_entity_poly.pdbx_strand_id
1 'polypeptide(L)'
;MKESEITKATFYNYFHSKERLIEICLMVQKEKLQEQVVAMVEYDLSTPAIDKLKKLYDLHTDLEGPYYLLFKAVFEIKNSYPNAYQTAVRYRTWLKNEIYSQLRVLNADTSFNDAKLFLYMVEGTIIQLLSS
;
A
#
# COMPACT_ATOMS: atom_id res chain seq x y z
N MET A 1 7.71 6.16 -23.15
CA MET A 1 7.09 6.80 -24.34
C MET A 1 6.86 5.83 -25.47
N LYS A 2 7.80 4.90 -25.76
CA LYS A 2 7.54 3.83 -26.73
C LYS A 2 6.37 2.91 -26.34
N GLU A 3 6.23 2.57 -25.06
CA GLU A 3 5.14 1.69 -24.59
C GLU A 3 3.75 2.36 -24.63
N SER A 4 3.67 3.65 -24.34
CA SER A 4 2.40 4.40 -24.35
C SER A 4 2.07 5.03 -25.70
N GLU A 5 2.95 4.85 -26.69
CA GLU A 5 2.84 5.40 -28.06
C GLU A 5 2.57 6.92 -28.16
N ILE A 6 2.80 7.69 -27.09
CA ILE A 6 2.65 9.15 -27.08
C ILE A 6 3.97 9.89 -27.28
N THR A 7 3.87 11.09 -27.86
CA THR A 7 5.02 11.99 -28.01
C THR A 7 5.45 12.59 -26.68
N LYS A 8 6.69 13.09 -26.65
CA LYS A 8 7.20 13.84 -25.49
C LYS A 8 6.38 15.09 -25.19
N ALA A 9 6.00 15.84 -26.22
CA ALA A 9 5.18 17.04 -26.06
C ALA A 9 3.83 16.70 -25.40
N THR A 10 3.14 15.67 -25.89
CA THR A 10 1.87 15.20 -25.31
C THR A 10 2.02 14.81 -23.84
N PHE A 11 3.08 14.09 -23.48
CA PHE A 11 3.34 13.73 -22.09
C PHE A 11 3.48 14.94 -21.16
N TYR A 12 4.30 15.93 -21.55
CA TYR A 12 4.51 17.11 -20.72
C TYR A 12 3.27 18.03 -20.67
N ASN A 13 2.41 17.99 -21.69
CA ASN A 13 1.13 18.68 -21.66
C ASN A 13 0.19 18.11 -20.60
N TYR A 14 0.12 16.78 -20.45
CA TYR A 14 -0.76 16.13 -19.47
C TYR A 14 -0.17 16.07 -18.07
N PHE A 15 1.09 15.67 -17.93
CA PHE A 15 1.68 15.37 -16.64
C PHE A 15 2.59 16.48 -16.10
N HIS A 16 3.02 17.42 -16.95
CA HIS A 16 3.95 18.51 -16.61
C HIS A 16 5.37 18.08 -16.18
N SER A 17 5.54 16.95 -15.50
CA SER A 17 6.83 16.41 -15.11
C SER A 17 6.76 14.90 -14.86
N LYS A 18 7.94 14.26 -14.81
CA LYS A 18 8.04 12.85 -14.38
C LYS A 18 7.64 12.68 -12.90
N GLU A 19 8.01 13.63 -12.05
CA GLU A 19 7.63 13.64 -10.64
C GLU A 19 6.11 13.63 -10.47
N ARG A 20 5.42 14.48 -11.22
CA ARG A 20 3.96 14.58 -11.16
C ARG A 20 3.28 13.30 -11.66
N LEU A 21 3.82 12.64 -12.68
CA LEU A 21 3.36 11.30 -13.08
C LEU A 21 3.51 10.31 -11.92
N ILE A 22 4.67 10.26 -11.27
CA ILE A 22 4.94 9.33 -10.15
C ILE A 22 3.97 9.59 -8.99
N GLU A 23 3.73 10.85 -8.63
CA GLU A 23 2.74 11.24 -7.64
C GLU A 23 1.33 10.73 -7.99
N ILE A 24 0.88 10.95 -9.23
CA ILE A 24 -0.44 10.51 -9.70
C ILE A 24 -0.53 8.98 -9.65
N CYS A 25 0.48 8.26 -10.13
CA CYS A 25 0.51 6.81 -10.10
C CYS A 25 0.38 6.26 -8.67
N LEU A 26 1.14 6.80 -7.72
CA LEU A 26 1.07 6.37 -6.32
C LEU A 26 -0.26 6.74 -5.66
N MET A 27 -0.82 7.91 -5.99
CA MET A 27 -2.13 8.34 -5.50
C MET A 27 -3.23 7.39 -5.96
N VAL A 28 -3.30 7.09 -7.27
CA VAL A 28 -4.29 6.18 -7.85
C VAL A 28 -4.15 4.77 -7.27
N GLN A 29 -2.93 4.25 -7.15
CA GLN A 29 -2.70 2.93 -6.56
C GLN A 29 -3.09 2.88 -5.08
N LYS A 30 -2.73 3.92 -4.32
CA LYS A 30 -3.18 4.07 -2.92
C LYS A 30 -4.70 4.05 -2.82
N GLU A 31 -5.40 4.85 -3.60
CA GLU A 31 -6.86 4.97 -3.52
C GLU A 31 -7.54 3.65 -3.86
N LYS A 32 -7.16 3.02 -4.96
CA LYS A 32 -7.69 1.71 -5.35
C LYS A 32 -7.47 0.66 -4.26
N LEU A 33 -6.26 0.59 -3.70
CA LEU A 33 -5.95 -0.37 -2.64
C LEU A 33 -6.72 -0.05 -1.35
N GLN A 34 -6.82 1.23 -0.98
CA GLN A 34 -7.56 1.66 0.20
C GLN A 34 -9.05 1.31 0.08
N GLU A 35 -9.67 1.50 -1.09
CA GLU A 35 -11.05 1.08 -1.38
C GLU A 35 -11.23 -0.43 -1.24
N GLN A 36 -10.28 -1.24 -1.76
CA GLN A 36 -10.33 -2.70 -1.62
C GLN A 36 -10.26 -3.13 -0.15
N VAL A 37 -9.39 -2.51 0.64
CA VAL A 37 -9.28 -2.80 2.08
C VAL A 37 -10.54 -2.39 2.82
N VAL A 38 -11.07 -1.19 2.58
CA VAL A 38 -12.32 -0.73 3.20
C VAL A 38 -13.48 -1.68 2.87
N ALA A 39 -13.61 -2.10 1.61
CA ALA A 39 -14.66 -3.04 1.22
C ALA A 39 -14.56 -4.39 1.94
N MET A 40 -13.34 -4.90 2.11
CA MET A 40 -13.06 -6.16 2.78
C MET A 40 -13.22 -6.07 4.31
N VAL A 41 -12.85 -4.95 4.91
CA VAL A 41 -12.73 -4.81 6.36
C VAL A 41 -14.00 -4.21 6.98
N GLU A 42 -14.58 -3.19 6.37
CA GLU A 42 -15.73 -2.46 6.92
C GLU A 42 -17.06 -2.99 6.43
N TYR A 43 -17.20 -3.27 5.13
CA TYR A 43 -18.50 -3.65 4.55
C TYR A 43 -18.80 -5.15 4.64
N ASP A 44 -17.78 -6.01 4.66
CA ASP A 44 -17.96 -7.44 4.90
C ASP A 44 -18.05 -7.73 6.40
N LEU A 45 -19.24 -7.54 6.97
CA LEU A 45 -19.51 -7.80 8.39
C LEU A 45 -19.54 -9.30 8.74
N SER A 46 -19.62 -10.17 7.74
CA SER A 46 -19.76 -11.62 7.95
C SER A 46 -18.42 -12.34 8.16
N THR A 47 -17.34 -11.80 7.61
CA THR A 47 -16.01 -12.39 7.74
C THR A 47 -15.45 -12.16 9.15
N PRO A 48 -15.01 -13.22 9.87
CA PRO A 48 -14.33 -13.09 11.16
C PRO A 48 -13.06 -12.24 11.08
N ALA A 49 -12.73 -11.51 12.15
CA ALA A 49 -11.56 -10.63 12.18
C ALA A 49 -10.22 -11.34 11.86
N ILE A 50 -10.08 -12.62 12.25
CA ILE A 50 -8.90 -13.42 11.92
C ILE A 50 -8.76 -13.66 10.41
N ASP A 51 -9.87 -13.88 9.71
CA ASP A 51 -9.85 -14.10 8.27
C ASP A 51 -9.69 -12.78 7.50
N LYS A 52 -10.17 -11.66 8.06
CA LYS A 52 -9.84 -10.32 7.56
C LYS A 52 -8.34 -10.04 7.65
N LEU A 53 -7.69 -10.41 8.75
CA LEU A 53 -6.24 -10.28 8.89
C LEU A 53 -5.47 -11.14 7.88
N LYS A 54 -5.90 -12.37 7.61
CA LYS A 54 -5.31 -13.20 6.56
C LYS A 54 -5.45 -12.55 5.18
N LYS A 55 -6.66 -12.11 4.82
CA LYS A 55 -6.90 -11.39 3.55
C LYS A 55 -6.04 -10.12 3.44
N LEU A 56 -5.89 -9.36 4.53
CA LEU A 56 -4.98 -8.22 4.59
C LEU A 56 -3.52 -8.63 4.35
N TYR A 57 -3.05 -9.71 4.97
CA TYR A 57 -1.71 -10.24 4.74
C TYR A 57 -1.52 -10.59 3.26
N ASP A 58 -2.38 -11.44 2.70
CA ASP A 58 -2.27 -11.93 1.32
C ASP A 58 -2.28 -10.77 0.31
N LEU A 59 -3.22 -9.82 0.48
CA LEU A 59 -3.34 -8.64 -0.38
C LEU A 59 -2.07 -7.77 -0.39
N HIS A 60 -1.34 -7.74 0.72
CA HIS A 60 -0.16 -6.89 0.87
C HIS A 60 1.15 -7.66 0.65
N THR A 61 1.14 -8.99 0.54
CA THR A 61 2.34 -9.77 0.20
C THR A 61 2.43 -10.14 -1.28
N ASP A 62 1.39 -9.89 -2.06
CA ASP A 62 1.38 -10.12 -3.51
C ASP A 62 2.33 -9.15 -4.25
N LEU A 63 3.34 -9.71 -4.92
CA LEU A 63 4.32 -8.94 -5.71
C LEU A 63 3.73 -8.34 -6.99
N GLU A 64 2.65 -8.93 -7.50
CA GLU A 64 1.87 -8.38 -8.61
C GLU A 64 0.72 -7.49 -8.11
N GLY A 65 0.58 -7.38 -6.79
CA GLY A 65 -0.47 -6.64 -6.11
C GLY A 65 -0.23 -5.13 -6.07
N PRO A 66 -1.31 -4.34 -5.86
CA PRO A 66 -1.25 -2.87 -5.85
C PRO A 66 -0.39 -2.30 -4.69
N TYR A 67 -0.18 -3.07 -3.63
CA TYR A 67 0.66 -2.62 -2.51
C TYR A 67 2.15 -2.56 -2.86
N TYR A 68 2.62 -3.40 -3.79
CA TYR A 68 4.03 -3.52 -4.09
C TYR A 68 4.65 -2.20 -4.59
N LEU A 69 3.90 -1.40 -5.36
CA LEU A 69 4.37 -0.09 -5.79
C LEU A 69 4.55 0.88 -4.60
N LEU A 70 3.61 0.90 -3.66
CA LEU A 70 3.69 1.73 -2.46
C LEU A 70 4.85 1.29 -1.58
N PHE A 71 5.06 -0.02 -1.43
CA PHE A 71 6.19 -0.59 -0.71
C PHE A 71 7.52 -0.11 -1.29
N LYS A 72 7.74 -0.26 -2.61
CA LYS A 72 8.98 0.23 -3.26
C LYS A 72 9.19 1.73 -3.07
N ALA A 73 8.12 2.52 -3.13
CA ALA A 73 8.20 3.96 -2.94
C ALA A 73 8.73 4.36 -1.55
N VAL A 74 8.51 3.56 -0.51
CA VAL A 74 9.05 3.82 0.84
C VAL A 74 10.58 3.77 0.85
N PHE A 75 11.19 2.89 0.06
CA PHE A 75 12.65 2.66 0.07
C PHE A 75 13.39 3.48 -0.97
N GLU A 76 12.78 3.71 -2.14
CA GLU A 76 13.52 4.19 -3.31
C GLU A 76 13.46 5.71 -3.50
N ILE A 77 12.33 6.35 -3.18
CA ILE A 77 12.07 7.71 -3.68
C ILE A 77 12.07 8.80 -2.61
N LYS A 78 12.41 8.47 -1.35
CA LYS A 78 12.36 9.41 -0.21
C LYS A 78 13.06 10.75 -0.50
N ASN A 79 14.25 10.71 -1.10
CA ASN A 79 15.06 11.91 -1.36
C ASN A 79 14.77 12.53 -2.73
N SER A 80 14.28 11.75 -3.69
CA SER A 80 14.08 12.20 -5.08
C SER A 80 12.69 12.79 -5.32
N TYR A 81 11.65 12.23 -4.68
CA TYR A 81 10.25 12.61 -4.87
C TYR A 81 9.52 12.63 -3.51
N PRO A 82 9.77 13.65 -2.66
CA PRO A 82 9.31 13.66 -1.28
C PRO A 82 7.77 13.64 -1.15
N ASN A 83 7.03 14.28 -2.05
CA ASN A 83 5.56 14.27 -2.03
C ASN A 83 4.98 12.87 -2.34
N ALA A 84 5.54 12.22 -3.36
CA ALA A 84 5.21 10.85 -3.72
C ALA A 84 5.54 9.88 -2.58
N TYR A 85 6.70 10.04 -1.93
CA TYR A 85 7.06 9.29 -0.73
C TYR A 85 6.04 9.47 0.41
N GLN A 86 5.57 10.70 0.66
CA GLN A 86 4.55 10.96 1.68
C GLN A 86 3.24 10.19 1.43
N THR A 87 2.88 9.96 0.16
CA THR A 87 1.71 9.17 -0.21
C THR A 87 1.82 7.73 0.29
N ALA A 88 2.98 7.09 0.10
CA ALA A 88 3.24 5.75 0.60
C ALA A 88 3.27 5.68 2.13
N VAL A 89 3.92 6.65 2.80
CA VAL A 89 3.97 6.72 4.27
C VAL A 89 2.58 6.89 4.89
N ARG A 90 1.72 7.72 4.28
CA ARG A 90 0.34 7.92 4.72
C ARG A 90 -0.47 6.63 4.62
N TYR A 91 -0.36 5.92 3.49
CA TYR A 91 -1.01 4.62 3.33
C TYR A 91 -0.54 3.62 4.39
N ARG A 92 0.77 3.49 4.58
CA ARG A 92 1.37 2.60 5.57
C ARG A 92 0.90 2.88 7.00
N THR A 93 0.74 4.16 7.33
CA THR A 93 0.21 4.58 8.63
C THR A 93 -1.26 4.21 8.78
N TRP A 94 -2.06 4.42 7.73
CA TRP A 94 -3.47 4.05 7.69
C TRP A 94 -3.65 2.53 7.81
N LEU A 95 -2.95 1.74 7.00
CA LEU A 95 -3.00 0.27 7.05
C LEU A 95 -2.68 -0.29 8.44
N LYS A 96 -1.69 0.27 9.12
CA LYS A 96 -1.36 -0.13 10.50
C LYS A 96 -2.54 0.09 11.46
N ASN A 97 -3.31 1.17 11.27
CA ASN A 97 -4.51 1.42 12.08
C ASN A 97 -5.63 0.42 11.75
N GLU A 98 -5.79 0.04 10.48
CA GLU A 98 -6.73 -1.00 10.08
C GLU A 98 -6.39 -2.36 10.71
N ILE A 99 -5.12 -2.76 10.62
CA ILE A 99 -4.62 -3.99 11.26
C ILE A 99 -4.87 -3.93 12.77
N TYR A 100 -4.56 -2.80 13.41
CA TYR A 100 -4.81 -2.61 14.84
C TYR A 100 -6.29 -2.77 15.20
N SER A 101 -7.19 -2.18 14.40
CA SER A 101 -8.64 -2.32 14.58
C SER A 101 -9.07 -3.79 14.55
N GLN A 102 -8.58 -4.57 13.58
CA GLN A 102 -8.91 -5.99 13.48
C GLN A 102 -8.31 -6.83 14.61
N LEU A 103 -7.07 -6.57 15.02
CA LEU A 103 -6.44 -7.29 16.14
C LEU A 103 -7.17 -7.03 17.46
N ARG A 104 -7.67 -5.81 17.70
CA ARG A 104 -8.46 -5.49 18.90
C ARG A 104 -9.79 -6.24 18.98
N VAL A 105 -10.38 -6.61 17.85
CA VAL A 105 -11.58 -7.47 17.84
C VAL A 105 -11.26 -8.88 18.35
N LEU A 106 -10.04 -9.37 18.09
CA LEU A 106 -9.59 -10.70 18.53
C LEU A 106 -9.07 -10.70 19.98
N ASN A 107 -8.39 -9.63 20.38
CA ASN A 107 -7.84 -9.49 21.72
C ASN A 107 -7.88 -8.02 22.16
N ALA A 108 -8.69 -7.72 23.18
CA ALA A 108 -8.86 -6.37 23.72
C ALA A 108 -7.56 -5.75 24.26
N ASP A 109 -6.61 -6.57 24.73
CA ASP A 109 -5.32 -6.12 25.28
C ASP A 109 -4.27 -5.84 24.20
N THR A 110 -4.64 -5.95 22.91
CA THR A 110 -3.76 -5.66 21.78
C THR A 110 -3.22 -4.23 21.83
N SER A 111 -1.91 -4.12 21.65
CA SER A 111 -1.19 -2.86 21.55
C SER A 111 -0.96 -2.43 20.10
N PHE A 112 -0.63 -1.15 19.89
CA PHE A 112 -0.18 -0.68 18.58
C PHE A 112 1.12 -1.35 18.11
N ASN A 113 1.92 -1.92 19.03
CA ASN A 113 3.13 -2.65 18.66
C ASN A 113 2.79 -3.97 17.96
N ASP A 114 1.68 -4.63 18.32
CA ASP A 114 1.26 -5.88 17.68
C ASP A 114 0.90 -5.64 16.21
N ALA A 115 0.17 -4.55 15.93
CA ALA A 115 -0.12 -4.14 14.55
C ALA A 115 1.14 -3.75 13.77
N LYS A 116 2.12 -3.13 14.44
CA LYS A 116 3.42 -2.81 13.85
C LYS A 116 4.21 -4.07 13.50
N LEU A 117 4.23 -5.08 14.38
CA LEU A 117 4.87 -6.37 14.13
C LEU A 117 4.20 -7.09 12.96
N PHE A 118 2.87 -7.07 12.88
CA PHE A 118 2.14 -7.64 11.75
C PHE A 118 2.55 -6.99 10.42
N LEU A 119 2.59 -5.66 10.37
CA LEU A 119 3.05 -4.94 9.18
C LEU A 119 4.50 -5.29 8.81
N TYR A 120 5.38 -5.48 9.80
CA TYR A 120 6.74 -5.93 9.54
C TYR A 120 6.82 -7.36 9.03
N MET A 121 5.91 -8.26 9.43
CA MET A 121 5.82 -9.60 8.85
C MET A 121 5.43 -9.54 7.38
N VAL A 122 4.47 -8.69 7.01
CA VAL A 122 4.09 -8.44 5.60
C VAL A 122 5.30 -7.96 4.80
N GLU A 123 5.99 -6.91 5.28
CA GLU A 123 7.15 -6.35 4.59
C GLU A 123 8.33 -7.33 4.51
N GLY A 124 8.59 -8.07 5.58
CA GLY A 124 9.60 -9.13 5.60
C GLY A 124 9.29 -10.25 4.61
N THR A 125 8.01 -10.60 4.45
CA THR A 125 7.57 -11.59 3.44
C THR A 125 7.87 -11.09 2.03
N ILE A 126 7.54 -9.83 1.71
CA ILE A 126 7.84 -9.24 0.40
C ILE A 126 9.35 -9.31 0.13
N ILE A 127 10.19 -8.90 1.10
CA ILE A 127 11.65 -8.94 0.96
C ILE A 127 12.15 -10.37 0.71
N GLN A 128 11.61 -11.35 1.44
CA GLN A 128 11.96 -12.76 1.26
C GLN A 128 11.59 -13.25 -0.14
N LEU A 129 10.39 -12.92 -0.64
CA LEU A 129 9.92 -13.30 -1.97
C LEU A 129 10.79 -12.69 -3.09
N LEU A 130 11.28 -11.45 -2.90
CA LEU A 130 12.19 -10.80 -3.84
C LEU A 130 13.62 -11.40 -3.83
N SER A 131 13.97 -12.11 -2.76
CA SER A 131 15.29 -12.72 -2.58
C SER A 131 15.34 -14.20 -3.00
N SER A 132 14.21 -14.76 -3.44
CA SER A 132 14.03 -16.16 -3.83
C SER A 132 14.14 -16.32 -5.34
#